data_AF-A0A4Y2TES1-F1
#
_entry.id   AF-A0A4Y2TES1-F1
#
_cell.length_a   1.000
_cell.length_b   1.000
_cell.length_c   1.000
_cell.angle_alpha   90.00
_cell.angle_beta   90.00
_cell.angle_gamma   90.00
#
_symmetry.space_group_name_H-M   'P 1'
#
loop_
_entity.id
_entity.type
_entity.pdbx_description
1 polymer ?
#
loop_
_entity_poly.entity_id
_entity_poly.type
_entity_poly.pdbx_seq_one_letter_code
_entity_poly.pdbx_strand_id
1 'polypeptide(L)'
;MFESNMKERINNTVTITDIKMPVLKVLVSFLYTGKLQNYDFDFLCGLYYASDKYAIIELGQLCVDLLLPKISMENVFRALKLSFSHDIERLKFTAMACIAANIETLVLTNDWKNLLDNQPKIAVEVINFCDF
;
A
#
# COMPACT_ATOMS: atom_id res chain seq x y z
N MET A 1 -17.13 -16.29 -6.40
CA MET A 1 -16.05 -17.17 -6.87
C MET A 1 -16.39 -18.64 -6.61
N PHE A 2 -16.45 -19.09 -5.36
CA PHE A 2 -16.71 -20.50 -5.03
C PHE A 2 -18.18 -20.93 -5.07
N GLU A 3 -19.12 -20.00 -4.90
CA GLU A 3 -20.56 -20.29 -4.90
C GLU A 3 -21.21 -20.12 -6.29
N SER A 4 -20.48 -19.51 -7.23
CA SER A 4 -20.92 -19.21 -8.59
C SER A 4 -20.51 -20.32 -9.58
N ASN A 5 -21.23 -20.47 -10.70
CA ASN A 5 -20.90 -21.43 -11.79
C ASN A 5 -19.68 -20.96 -12.63
N MET A 6 -18.60 -20.57 -11.97
CA MET A 6 -17.35 -20.15 -12.60
C MET A 6 -16.35 -21.32 -12.63
N LYS A 7 -15.27 -21.18 -13.42
CA LYS A 7 -14.23 -22.22 -13.57
C LYS A 7 -13.60 -22.63 -12.24
N GLU A 8 -13.51 -21.69 -11.31
CA GLU A 8 -12.95 -21.90 -9.98
C GLU A 8 -13.76 -22.92 -9.17
N ARG A 9 -15.09 -22.84 -9.25
CA ARG A 9 -15.99 -23.81 -8.61
C ARG A 9 -15.93 -25.17 -9.31
N ILE A 10 -15.94 -25.19 -10.64
CA ILE A 10 -15.96 -26.43 -11.43
C ILE A 10 -14.67 -27.22 -11.25
N ASN A 11 -13.52 -26.53 -11.30
CA ASN A 11 -12.21 -27.15 -11.23
C ASN A 11 -11.69 -27.28 -9.79
N ASN A 12 -12.43 -26.76 -8.81
CA ASN A 12 -12.01 -26.64 -7.41
C ASN A 12 -10.60 -26.05 -7.26
N THR A 13 -10.26 -25.08 -8.12
CA THR A 13 -8.91 -24.52 -8.26
C THR A 13 -9.01 -23.04 -8.58
N VAL A 14 -8.25 -22.21 -7.87
CA VAL A 14 -8.12 -20.78 -8.15
C VAL A 14 -6.70 -20.51 -8.63
N THR A 15 -6.57 -19.89 -9.81
CA THR A 15 -5.28 -19.46 -10.34
C THR A 15 -5.02 -18.02 -9.94
N ILE A 16 -3.92 -17.78 -9.22
CA ILE A 16 -3.51 -16.45 -8.76
C ILE A 16 -2.20 -16.08 -9.47
N THR A 17 -2.22 -15.02 -10.26
CA THR A 17 -1.08 -14.62 -11.13
C THR A 17 -0.43 -13.30 -10.72
N ASP A 18 -1.08 -12.52 -9.86
CA ASP A 18 -0.73 -11.14 -9.54
C ASP A 18 -0.22 -10.94 -8.10
N ILE A 19 -0.10 -12.03 -7.33
CA ILE A 19 0.41 -11.99 -5.95
C ILE A 19 1.65 -12.89 -5.86
N LYS A 20 2.75 -12.34 -5.33
CA LYS A 20 3.99 -13.09 -5.09
C LYS A 20 3.73 -14.23 -4.10
N MET A 21 4.26 -15.42 -4.38
CA MET A 21 4.06 -16.62 -3.56
C MET A 21 4.34 -16.41 -2.05
N PRO A 22 5.40 -15.69 -1.62
CA PRO A 22 5.61 -15.41 -0.19
C PRO A 22 4.47 -14.63 0.47
N VAL A 23 3.93 -13.62 -0.22
CA VAL A 23 2.78 -12.83 0.24
C VAL A 23 1.53 -13.70 0.33
N LEU A 24 1.29 -14.53 -0.70
CA LEU A 24 0.14 -15.44 -0.72
C LEU A 24 0.18 -16.45 0.45
N LYS A 25 1.37 -16.98 0.78
CA LYS A 25 1.53 -17.88 1.93
C LYS A 25 1.13 -17.20 3.25
N VAL A 26 1.53 -15.94 3.44
CA VAL A 26 1.17 -15.18 4.64
C VAL A 26 -0.32 -14.85 4.67
N LEU A 27 -0.91 -14.47 3.52
CA LEU A 27 -2.35 -14.26 3.39
C LEU A 27 -3.13 -15.51 3.85
N VAL A 28 -2.80 -16.67 3.30
CA VAL A 28 -3.46 -17.94 3.66
C VAL A 28 -3.21 -18.25 5.14
N SER A 29 -1.99 -18.10 5.65
CA SER A 29 -1.71 -18.33 7.07
C SER A 29 -2.52 -17.40 7.97
N PHE A 30 -2.72 -16.14 7.58
CA PHE A 30 -3.54 -15.19 8.33
C PHE A 30 -5.00 -15.64 8.37
N LEU A 31 -5.58 -16.08 7.25
CA LEU A 31 -6.96 -16.58 7.19
C LEU A 31 -7.24 -17.72 8.18
N TYR A 32 -6.26 -18.58 8.46
CA TYR A 32 -6.41 -19.68 9.40
C TYR A 32 -6.08 -19.32 10.86
N THR A 33 -5.31 -18.27 11.10
CA THR A 33 -4.74 -18.01 12.44
C THR A 33 -5.09 -16.65 13.03
N GLY A 34 -5.52 -15.69 12.20
CA GLY A 34 -5.71 -14.29 12.57
C GLY A 34 -4.42 -13.56 12.97
N LYS A 35 -3.24 -14.15 12.72
CA LYS A 35 -1.95 -13.61 13.19
C LYS A 35 -1.14 -13.05 12.03
N LEU A 36 -0.64 -11.83 12.22
CA LEU A 36 0.28 -11.16 11.32
C LEU A 36 1.60 -10.86 12.05
N GLN A 37 2.73 -11.21 11.43
CA GLN A 37 4.07 -10.86 11.91
C GLN A 37 4.49 -9.50 11.35
N ASN A 38 5.57 -8.92 11.92
CA ASN A 38 6.15 -7.70 11.40
C ASN A 38 7.04 -8.00 10.18
N TYR A 39 6.67 -7.47 9.01
CA TYR A 39 7.43 -7.61 7.75
C TYR A 39 8.04 -6.27 7.31
N ASP A 40 8.87 -6.30 6.27
CA ASP A 40 9.36 -5.07 5.64
C ASP A 40 8.24 -4.31 4.90
N PHE A 41 8.53 -3.06 4.52
CA PHE A 41 7.57 -2.16 3.90
C PHE A 41 6.99 -2.73 2.60
N ASP A 42 7.83 -3.25 1.70
CA ASP A 42 7.40 -3.76 0.39
C ASP A 42 6.55 -5.02 0.51
N PHE A 43 6.90 -5.91 1.45
CA PHE A 43 6.10 -7.07 1.76
C PHE A 43 4.71 -6.68 2.28
N LEU A 44 4.65 -5.71 3.20
CA LEU A 44 3.39 -5.19 3.74
C LEU A 44 2.54 -4.50 2.67
N CYS A 45 3.13 -3.75 1.72
CA CYS A 45 2.39 -3.21 0.58
C CYS A 45 1.78 -4.33 -0.28
N GLY A 46 2.55 -5.39 -0.56
CA GLY A 46 2.05 -6.54 -1.30
C GLY A 46 0.93 -7.28 -0.56
N LEU A 47 1.04 -7.39 0.76
CA LEU A 47 0.02 -8.03 1.60
C LEU A 47 -1.24 -7.17 1.72
N TYR A 48 -1.10 -5.85 1.81
CA TYR A 48 -2.22 -4.91 1.76
C TYR A 48 -2.98 -5.03 0.42
N TYR A 49 -2.26 -5.07 -0.70
CA TYR A 49 -2.88 -5.30 -2.02
C TYR A 49 -3.68 -6.61 -2.04
N ALA A 50 -3.11 -7.69 -1.50
CA ALA A 50 -3.80 -8.96 -1.40
C ALA A 50 -5.03 -8.89 -0.48
N SER A 51 -4.94 -8.20 0.66
CA SER A 51 -6.06 -8.04 1.58
C SER A 51 -7.20 -7.23 0.97
N ASP A 52 -6.88 -6.17 0.22
CA ASP A 52 -7.86 -5.34 -0.47
C ASP A 52 -8.56 -6.14 -1.59
N LYS A 53 -7.78 -6.83 -2.43
CA LYS A 53 -8.30 -7.67 -3.52
C LYS A 53 -9.28 -8.74 -3.06
N TYR A 54 -9.02 -9.37 -1.91
CA TYR A 54 -9.89 -10.42 -1.34
C TYR A 54 -10.83 -9.91 -0.25
N ALA A 55 -10.93 -8.59 -0.05
CA ALA A 55 -11.80 -7.94 0.93
C ALA A 55 -11.62 -8.45 2.38
N ILE A 56 -10.37 -8.68 2.80
CA ILE A 56 -10.00 -9.10 4.17
C ILE A 56 -9.63 -7.85 4.96
N ILE A 57 -10.65 -7.14 5.46
CA ILE A 57 -10.53 -5.80 6.05
C ILE A 57 -9.55 -5.78 7.23
N GLU A 58 -9.63 -6.76 8.12
CA GLU A 58 -8.80 -6.83 9.33
C GLU A 58 -7.31 -6.94 8.98
N LEU A 59 -6.97 -7.73 7.96
CA LEU A 59 -5.59 -7.84 7.48
C LEU A 59 -5.10 -6.51 6.90
N GLY A 60 -5.95 -5.83 6.13
CA GLY A 60 -5.63 -4.52 5.56
C GLY A 60 -5.33 -3.48 6.63
N GLN A 61 -6.15 -3.42 7.67
CA GLN A 61 -5.94 -2.51 8.81
C GLN A 61 -4.61 -2.79 9.53
N LEU A 62 -4.31 -4.07 9.81
CA LEU A 62 -3.04 -4.46 10.43
C LEU A 62 -1.83 -4.13 9.55
N CYS A 63 -1.94 -4.30 8.23
CA CYS A 63 -0.89 -3.89 7.30
C CYS A 63 -0.63 -2.38 7.38
N VAL A 64 -1.69 -1.56 7.42
CA VAL A 64 -1.57 -0.10 7.56
C VAL A 64 -0.89 0.26 8.89
N ASP A 65 -1.31 -0.35 10.01
CA ASP A 65 -0.71 -0.10 11.32
C ASP A 65 0.80 -0.41 11.35
N LEU A 66 1.23 -1.47 10.65
CA LEU A 66 2.64 -1.83 10.53
C LEU A 66 3.41 -0.98 9.51
N LEU A 67 2.74 -0.42 8.50
CA LEU A 67 3.34 0.45 7.48
C LEU A 67 3.65 1.85 8.02
N LEU A 68 2.76 2.41 8.84
CA LEU A 68 2.90 3.77 9.38
C LEU A 68 4.28 4.06 10.01
N PRO A 69 4.80 3.24 10.96
CA PRO A 69 6.11 3.49 11.57
C PRO A 69 7.30 3.20 10.63
N LYS A 70 7.06 2.68 9.42
CA LYS A 70 8.09 2.34 8.44
C LYS A 70 8.22 3.39 7.32
N ILE A 71 7.38 4.43 7.32
CA ILE A 71 7.47 5.50 6.34
C ILE A 71 8.80 6.25 6.54
N SER A 72 9.53 6.41 5.45
CA SER A 72 10.79 7.13 5.37
C SER A 72 10.95 7.79 4.01
N MET A 73 11.93 8.70 3.85
CA MET A 73 12.18 9.34 2.56
C MET A 73 12.50 8.34 1.43
N GLU A 74 13.04 7.16 1.75
CA GLU A 74 13.31 6.09 0.77
C GLU A 74 12.04 5.44 0.19
N ASN A 75 10.91 5.56 0.88
CA ASN A 75 9.66 4.89 0.49
C ASN A 75 8.44 5.81 0.46
N VAL A 76 8.59 7.10 0.77
CA VAL A 76 7.47 8.02 0.97
C VAL A 76 6.58 8.19 -0.27
N PHE A 77 7.16 8.22 -1.47
CA PHE A 77 6.37 8.29 -2.71
C PHE A 77 5.59 7.00 -2.99
N ARG A 78 6.11 5.83 -2.57
CA ARG A 78 5.38 4.56 -2.63
C ARG A 78 4.23 4.54 -1.63
N ALA A 79 4.48 5.03 -0.40
CA ALA A 79 3.45 5.19 0.62
C ALA A 79 2.33 6.13 0.15
N LEU A 80 2.67 7.28 -0.42
CA LEU A 80 1.70 8.20 -1.03
C LEU A 80 0.90 7.47 -2.12
N LYS A 81 1.57 6.89 -3.13
CA LYS A 81 0.87 6.22 -4.22
C LYS A 81 -0.11 5.15 -3.72
N LEU A 82 0.31 4.33 -2.75
CA LEU A 82 -0.56 3.34 -2.11
C LEU A 82 -1.77 4.01 -1.44
N SER A 83 -1.53 5.05 -0.64
CA SER A 83 -2.60 5.78 0.07
C SER A 83 -3.62 6.43 -0.87
N PHE A 84 -3.18 6.98 -2.00
CA PHE A 84 -4.05 7.58 -3.01
C PHE A 84 -4.81 6.54 -3.83
N SER A 85 -4.21 5.37 -4.06
CA SER A 85 -4.84 4.33 -4.89
C SER A 85 -5.95 3.59 -4.13
N HIS A 86 -5.89 3.58 -2.81
CA HIS A 86 -6.81 2.83 -1.93
C HIS A 86 -7.44 3.71 -0.84
N ASP A 87 -7.41 5.04 -0.99
CA ASP A 87 -8.00 6.03 -0.07
C ASP A 87 -7.64 5.81 1.42
N ILE A 88 -6.36 5.55 1.70
CA ILE A 88 -5.85 5.27 3.05
C ILE A 88 -5.40 6.57 3.74
N GLU A 89 -6.34 7.31 4.33
CA GLU A 89 -6.09 8.64 4.92
C GLU A 89 -4.93 8.67 5.95
N ARG A 90 -4.84 7.67 6.84
CA ARG A 90 -3.76 7.60 7.84
C ARG A 90 -2.38 7.52 7.17
N LEU A 91 -2.25 6.70 6.13
CA LEU A 91 -0.99 6.53 5.40
C LEU A 91 -0.66 7.79 4.59
N LYS A 92 -1.68 8.41 3.98
CA LYS A 92 -1.55 9.67 3.24
C LYS A 92 -1.02 10.78 4.14
N PHE A 93 -1.67 11.01 5.28
CA PHE A 93 -1.26 12.03 6.25
C PHE A 93 0.17 11.81 6.74
N THR A 94 0.54 10.58 7.14
CA THR A 94 1.90 10.29 7.63
C THR A 94 2.95 10.48 6.54
N ALA A 95 2.66 10.09 5.29
CA ALA A 95 3.58 10.31 4.17
C ALA A 95 3.74 11.80 3.83
N MET A 96 2.65 12.57 3.83
CA MET A 96 2.70 14.02 3.62
C MET A 96 3.45 14.74 4.74
N ALA A 97 3.25 14.36 6.01
CA ALA A 97 4.00 14.89 7.14
C ALA A 97 5.50 14.58 7.03
N CYS A 98 5.87 13.38 6.58
CA CYS A 98 7.26 13.01 6.33
C CYS A 98 7.89 13.88 5.22
N ILE A 99 7.14 14.15 4.14
CA ILE A 99 7.58 15.05 3.07
C ILE A 99 7.72 16.48 3.57
N ALA A 100 6.72 17.02 4.28
CA ALA A 100 6.73 18.38 4.78
C ALA A 100 7.97 18.65 5.65
N ALA A 101 8.34 17.68 6.50
CA ALA A 101 9.55 17.76 7.32
C ALA A 101 10.87 17.78 6.51
N ASN A 102 10.86 17.42 5.23
CA ASN A 102 12.04 17.31 4.37
C ASN A 102 11.91 18.11 3.05
N ILE A 103 10.89 18.95 2.93
CA ILE A 103 10.44 19.50 1.65
C ILE A 103 11.53 20.33 0.95
N GLU A 104 12.30 21.12 1.70
CA GLU A 104 13.39 21.97 1.18
C GLU A 104 14.44 21.17 0.39
N THR A 105 14.74 19.95 0.84
CA THR A 105 15.68 19.07 0.15
C THR A 105 14.99 18.26 -0.94
N LEU A 106 13.73 17.86 -0.72
CA LEU A 106 12.97 17.02 -1.63
C LEU A 106 12.70 17.72 -2.96
N VAL A 107 12.34 19.01 -2.95
CA VAL A 107 12.00 19.76 -4.17
C VAL A 107 13.16 19.86 -5.17
N LEU A 108 14.39 19.64 -4.70
CA LEU A 108 15.60 19.65 -5.53
C LEU A 108 15.88 18.30 -6.20
N THR A 109 15.21 17.23 -5.77
CA THR A 109 15.43 15.87 -6.26
C THR A 109 14.72 15.60 -7.59
N ASN A 110 15.22 14.60 -8.34
CA ASN A 110 14.52 14.11 -9.53
C ASN A 110 13.22 13.40 -9.18
N ASP A 111 13.10 12.83 -7.97
CA ASP A 111 11.87 12.14 -7.56
C ASP A 111 10.70 13.12 -7.43
N TRP A 112 10.95 14.34 -6.93
CA TRP A 112 9.95 15.40 -6.91
C TRP A 112 9.53 15.83 -8.32
N LYS A 113 10.50 16.03 -9.22
CA LYS A 113 10.22 16.36 -10.64
C LYS A 113 9.39 15.26 -11.30
N ASN A 114 9.77 13.99 -11.07
CA ASN A 114 9.02 12.84 -11.57
C ASN A 114 7.60 12.78 -10.99
N LEU A 115 7.38 13.18 -9.73
CA LEU A 115 6.04 13.25 -9.15
C LEU A 115 5.20 14.33 -9.85
N LEU A 116 5.76 15.52 -10.08
CA LEU A 116 5.09 16.61 -10.80
C LEU A 116 4.66 16.18 -12.20
N ASP A 117 5.54 15.49 -12.93
CA ASP A 117 5.28 15.08 -14.31
C ASP A 117 4.27 13.92 -14.41
N ASN A 118 4.42 12.91 -13.54
CA ASN A 118 3.64 11.67 -13.66
C ASN A 118 2.35 11.66 -12.84
N GLN A 119 2.31 12.41 -11.73
CA GLN A 119 1.19 12.43 -10.78
C GLN A 119 0.92 13.85 -10.25
N PRO A 120 0.59 14.82 -11.13
CA PRO A 120 0.44 16.22 -10.75
C PRO A 120 -0.62 16.46 -9.68
N LYS A 121 -1.68 15.64 -9.63
CA LYS A 121 -2.71 15.72 -8.58
C LYS A 121 -2.15 15.46 -7.18
N ILE A 122 -1.30 14.44 -7.05
CA ILE A 122 -0.63 14.11 -5.78
C ILE A 122 0.32 15.25 -5.41
N ALA A 123 1.08 15.76 -6.38
CA ALA A 123 2.03 16.85 -6.14
C ALA A 123 1.32 18.12 -5.63
N VAL A 124 0.18 18.50 -6.22
CA VAL A 124 -0.62 19.64 -5.77
C VAL A 124 -1.11 19.45 -4.33
N GLU A 125 -1.59 18.26 -3.96
CA GLU A 125 -2.03 18.00 -2.59
C GLU A 125 -0.87 18.09 -1.58
N VAL A 126 0.32 17.63 -1.96
CA VAL A 126 1.54 17.79 -1.14
C VAL A 126 1.91 19.27 -0.99
N ILE A 127 1.87 20.05 -2.06
CA ILE A 127 2.16 21.50 -2.02
C ILE A 127 1.19 22.21 -1.07
N ASN A 128 -0.12 21.93 -1.21
CA ASN A 128 -1.16 22.50 -0.35
C ASN A 128 -0.99 22.08 1.11
N PHE A 129 -0.53 20.86 1.37
CA PHE A 129 -0.28 20.37 2.73
C PHE A 129 0.94 21.05 3.39
N CYS A 130 1.94 21.45 2.59
CA CYS A 130 3.18 22.06 3.08
C CYS A 130 3.09 23.59 3.26
N ASP A 131 1.90 24.19 3.14
CA ASP A 131 1.66 25.64 3.23
C ASP A 131 2.54 26.50 2.27
N PHE A 132 2.66 26.07 1.00
CA PHE A 132 3.26 26.88 -0.08
C PHE A 132 2.24 27.80 -0.76
#